data_AF-A0A171BN22-F1
#
_entry.id   AF-A0A171BN22-F1
#
_cell.length_a   1.000
_cell.length_b   1.000
_cell.length_c   1.000
_cell.angle_alpha   90.00
_cell.angle_beta   90.00
_cell.angle_gamma   90.00
#
_symmetry.space_group_name_H-M   'P 1'
#
loop_
_entity.id
_entity.type
_entity.pdbx_description
1 polymer ?
#
loop_
_entity_poly.entity_id
_entity_poly.type
_entity_poly.pdbx_seq_one_letter_code
_entity_poly.pdbx_strand_id
1 'polypeptide(L)'
;MTRSRSGERESARPRRRWPGYAAATWGFVFAVPSFYWALGGTAGATTTISPSLVRLVEEGVTWFVVTLWITGVLKVVGGLLGLALARGPWGRRMSLLLQFAAWGAGVLLFWHGALFVVQGVLVETGSVVLAPDVLPVSRWYTYLWGPWFMAGGVLFAVAARARLSPPSGRRGEVAAGAAGGIGALVLSAGMLAAGVG
;
A
#
# COMPACT_ATOMS: atom_id res chain seq x y z
N MET A 1 3.00 -14.28 58.62
CA MET A 1 2.39 -15.15 57.59
C MET A 1 2.15 -14.33 56.33
N THR A 2 2.81 -14.75 55.26
CA THR A 2 3.04 -14.07 53.98
C THR A 2 1.80 -14.09 53.07
N ARG A 3 1.31 -12.91 52.67
CA ARG A 3 0.33 -12.75 51.58
C ARG A 3 1.02 -13.08 50.24
N SER A 4 0.49 -14.08 49.56
CA SER A 4 0.91 -14.53 48.23
C SER A 4 0.70 -13.43 47.18
N ARG A 5 1.80 -12.86 46.67
CA ARG A 5 1.83 -12.03 45.44
C ARG A 5 1.89 -12.94 44.20
N SER A 6 0.92 -13.83 44.05
CA SER A 6 0.86 -14.82 42.96
C SER A 6 -0.38 -14.62 42.08
N GLY A 7 -0.56 -13.41 41.55
CA GLY A 7 -1.59 -13.10 40.58
C GLY A 7 -1.20 -11.83 39.82
N GLU A 8 -1.34 -11.86 38.50
CA GLU A 8 -1.25 -10.69 37.61
C GLU A 8 0.15 -10.15 37.29
N ARG A 9 1.09 -11.03 36.93
CA ARG A 9 1.81 -10.77 35.68
C ARG A 9 0.93 -11.30 34.55
N GLU A 10 -0.15 -10.57 34.26
CA GLU A 10 -0.84 -10.74 33.00
C GLU A 10 0.24 -10.59 31.93
N SER A 11 0.58 -11.71 31.29
CA SER A 11 1.65 -11.80 30.33
C SER A 11 1.32 -10.84 29.20
N ALA A 12 1.86 -9.62 29.24
CA ALA A 12 1.72 -8.66 28.17
C ALA A 12 2.32 -9.32 26.92
N ARG A 13 1.46 -9.90 26.08
CA ARG A 13 1.90 -10.62 24.89
C ARG A 13 2.80 -9.68 24.10
N PRO A 14 4.04 -10.08 23.77
CA PRO A 14 4.93 -9.22 23.03
C PRO A 14 4.24 -8.79 21.73
N ARG A 15 4.21 -7.48 21.50
CA ARG A 15 3.58 -6.91 20.31
C ARG A 15 4.22 -7.54 19.07
N ARG A 16 3.42 -8.16 18.21
CA ARG A 16 3.89 -8.80 16.98
C ARG A 16 4.44 -7.73 16.04
N ARG A 17 5.76 -7.70 15.85
CA ARG A 17 6.46 -6.73 14.96
C ARG A 17 6.49 -7.15 13.49
N TRP A 18 6.25 -8.43 13.23
CA TRP A 18 6.34 -9.00 11.88
C TRP A 18 5.49 -8.28 10.82
N PRO A 19 4.26 -7.78 11.09
CA PRO A 19 3.46 -7.15 10.03
C PRO A 19 4.06 -5.84 9.56
N GLY A 20 4.70 -5.08 10.46
CA GLY A 20 5.40 -3.85 10.09
C GLY A 20 6.62 -4.14 9.21
N TYR A 21 7.38 -5.20 9.52
CA TYR A 21 8.47 -5.63 8.64
C TYR A 21 7.98 -6.15 7.30
N ALA A 22 6.88 -6.92 7.27
CA ALA A 22 6.29 -7.37 6.02
C ALA A 22 5.82 -6.20 5.14
N ALA A 23 5.16 -5.19 5.72
CA ALA A 23 4.80 -3.96 5.01
C ALA A 23 6.03 -3.19 4.53
N ALA A 24 7.11 -3.14 5.33
CA ALA A 24 8.36 -2.49 4.96
C ALA A 24 9.02 -3.18 3.76
N THR A 25 9.16 -4.50 3.83
CA THR A 25 9.70 -5.33 2.76
C THR A 25 8.88 -5.18 1.49
N TRP A 26 7.55 -5.24 1.59
CA TRP A 26 6.66 -5.03 0.45
C TRP A 26 6.91 -3.66 -0.21
N GLY A 27 6.99 -2.59 0.57
CA GLY A 27 7.24 -1.23 0.06
C GLY A 27 8.59 -1.09 -0.64
N PHE A 28 9.66 -1.62 -0.04
CA PHE A 28 11.01 -1.55 -0.64
C PHE A 28 11.13 -2.42 -1.89
N VAL A 29 10.63 -3.66 -1.86
CA VAL A 29 10.62 -4.54 -3.04
C VAL A 29 9.83 -3.90 -4.18
N PHE A 30 8.69 -3.29 -3.86
CA PHE A 30 7.87 -2.62 -4.87
C PHE A 30 8.52 -1.35 -5.44
N ALA A 31 9.43 -0.71 -4.70
CA ALA A 31 10.17 0.45 -5.18
C ALA A 31 11.23 0.11 -6.24
N VAL A 32 11.77 -1.11 -6.21
CA VAL A 32 12.88 -1.54 -7.10
C VAL A 32 12.53 -1.38 -8.59
N PRO A 33 11.38 -1.88 -9.10
CA PRO A 33 11.02 -1.69 -10.50
C PRO A 33 10.91 -0.21 -10.90
N SER A 34 10.36 0.64 -10.02
CA SER A 34 10.22 2.07 -10.31
C SER A 34 11.58 2.76 -10.52
N PHE A 35 12.57 2.49 -9.66
CA PHE A 35 13.90 3.06 -9.86
C PHE A 35 14.65 2.42 -11.02
N TYR A 36 14.51 1.11 -11.21
CA TYR A 36 15.14 0.40 -12.32
C TYR A 36 14.70 0.97 -13.68
N TRP A 37 13.39 1.20 -13.87
CA TRP A 37 12.88 1.82 -15.09
C TRP A 37 13.21 3.31 -15.18
N ALA A 38 13.24 4.04 -14.06
CA ALA A 38 13.65 5.45 -14.04
C ALA A 38 15.11 5.66 -14.45
N LEU A 39 15.96 4.65 -14.25
CA LEU A 39 17.36 4.62 -14.68
C LEU A 39 17.54 4.14 -16.13
N GLY A 40 16.46 3.88 -16.87
CA GLY A 40 16.48 3.46 -18.27
C GLY A 40 16.51 1.93 -18.47
N GLY A 41 16.33 1.14 -17.41
CA GLY A 41 16.14 -0.31 -17.55
C GLY A 41 14.80 -0.63 -18.23
N THR A 42 14.76 -1.61 -19.12
CA THR A 42 13.52 -2.04 -19.82
C THR A 42 13.11 -3.48 -19.51
N ALA A 43 13.94 -4.22 -18.75
CA ALA A 43 13.63 -5.60 -18.37
C ALA A 43 12.33 -5.69 -17.57
N GLY A 44 11.47 -6.64 -17.94
CA GLY A 44 10.17 -6.88 -17.31
C GLY A 44 9.10 -5.82 -17.61
N ALA A 45 9.45 -4.65 -18.17
CA ALA A 45 8.48 -3.64 -18.57
C ALA A 45 7.65 -4.11 -19.77
N THR A 46 8.29 -4.76 -20.75
CA THR A 46 7.63 -5.32 -21.94
C THR A 46 6.69 -6.47 -21.66
N THR A 47 6.94 -7.23 -20.60
CA THR A 47 6.10 -8.37 -20.23
C THR A 47 5.03 -7.99 -19.24
N THR A 48 5.27 -7.05 -18.33
CA THR A 48 4.40 -6.84 -17.14
C THR A 48 3.62 -5.52 -17.19
N ILE A 49 3.93 -4.64 -18.15
CA ILE A 49 3.37 -3.30 -18.29
C ILE A 49 3.01 -3.05 -19.76
N SER A 50 2.09 -2.10 -20.02
CA SER A 50 1.68 -1.72 -21.38
C SER A 50 2.87 -1.43 -22.30
N PRO A 51 2.87 -1.91 -23.57
CA PRO A 51 3.87 -1.57 -24.58
C PRO A 51 4.06 -0.06 -24.78
N SER A 52 3.00 0.74 -24.58
CA SER A 52 3.07 2.20 -24.64
C SER A 52 3.95 2.82 -23.55
N LEU A 53 3.97 2.23 -22.35
CA LEU A 53 4.81 2.68 -21.24
C LEU A 53 6.28 2.31 -21.46
N VAL A 54 6.55 1.18 -22.14
CA VAL A 54 7.92 0.81 -22.53
C VAL A 54 8.50 1.85 -23.48
N ARG A 55 7.74 2.27 -24.49
CA ARG A 55 8.17 3.32 -25.42
C ARG A 55 8.48 4.62 -24.70
N LEU A 56 7.67 5.00 -23.71
CA LEU A 56 7.94 6.19 -22.90
C LEU A 56 9.25 6.10 -22.09
N VAL A 57 9.66 4.90 -21.65
CA VAL A 57 10.99 4.67 -21.03
C VAL A 57 12.09 4.77 -22.07
N GLU A 58 11.94 4.09 -23.22
CA GLU A 58 12.94 4.05 -24.30
C GLU A 58 13.19 5.43 -24.90
N GLU A 59 12.13 6.23 -25.06
CA GLU A 59 12.19 7.61 -25.54
C GLU A 59 12.64 8.60 -24.46
N GLY A 60 12.85 8.14 -23.21
CA GLY A 60 13.34 8.97 -22.12
C GLY A 60 12.42 10.14 -21.77
N VAL A 61 11.11 9.97 -21.93
CA VAL A 61 10.15 11.08 -21.83
C VAL A 61 10.14 11.66 -20.42
N THR A 62 10.52 12.93 -20.30
CA THR A 62 10.80 13.60 -19.01
C THR A 62 9.69 13.46 -17.98
N TRP A 63 8.42 13.68 -18.37
CA TRP A 63 7.29 13.60 -17.42
C TRP A 63 7.09 12.18 -16.88
N PHE A 64 7.36 11.17 -17.71
CA PHE A 64 7.21 9.76 -17.35
C PHE A 64 8.33 9.34 -16.39
N VAL A 65 9.57 9.71 -16.69
CA VAL A 65 10.73 9.49 -15.81
C VAL A 65 10.52 10.16 -14.45
N VAL A 66 10.03 11.40 -14.43
CA VAL A 66 9.67 12.11 -13.18
C VAL A 66 8.59 11.33 -12.40
N THR A 67 7.59 10.79 -13.09
CA THR A 67 6.54 9.97 -12.47
C THR A 67 7.11 8.69 -11.84
N LEU A 68 8.05 8.01 -12.51
CA LEU A 68 8.72 6.83 -11.97
C LEU A 68 9.56 7.16 -10.72
N TRP A 69 10.28 8.28 -10.73
CA TRP A 69 11.02 8.75 -9.56
C TRP A 69 10.10 9.07 -8.38
N ILE A 70 9.05 9.88 -8.61
CA ILE A 70 8.08 10.26 -7.58
C ILE A 70 7.42 9.01 -6.98
N THR A 71 6.96 8.10 -7.85
CA THR A 71 6.30 6.86 -7.38
C THR A 71 7.26 5.89 -6.73
N GLY A 72 8.54 5.87 -7.11
CA GLY A 72 9.60 5.11 -6.42
C GLY A 72 9.85 5.65 -5.01
N VAL A 73 10.02 6.97 -4.87
CA VAL A 73 10.19 7.64 -3.58
C VAL A 73 8.98 7.40 -2.66
N LEU A 74 7.76 7.48 -3.20
CA LEU A 74 6.54 7.22 -2.42
C LEU A 74 6.50 5.78 -1.87
N LYS A 75 6.96 4.80 -2.65
CA LYS A 75 7.07 3.40 -2.20
C LYS A 75 8.13 3.22 -1.11
N VAL A 76 9.26 3.93 -1.21
CA VAL A 76 10.28 3.99 -0.14
C VAL A 76 9.70 4.58 1.13
N VAL A 77 8.93 5.68 1.04
CA VAL A 77 8.21 6.26 2.18
C VAL A 77 7.24 5.24 2.79
N GLY A 78 6.52 4.47 1.96
CA GLY A 78 5.71 3.34 2.40
C GLY A 78 6.54 2.28 3.16
N GLY A 79 7.71 1.92 2.63
CA GLY A 79 8.64 1.01 3.29
C GLY A 79 9.09 1.52 4.67
N LEU A 80 9.45 2.80 4.75
CA LEU A 80 9.83 3.47 6.00
C LEU A 80 8.66 3.56 6.99
N LEU A 81 7.43 3.77 6.51
CA LEU A 81 6.21 3.73 7.32
C LEU A 81 6.03 2.34 7.95
N GLY A 82 6.15 1.26 7.18
CA GLY A 82 6.12 -0.12 7.70
C GLY A 82 7.18 -0.35 8.77
N LEU A 83 8.39 0.14 8.53
CA LEU A 83 9.50 0.03 9.48
C LEU A 83 9.26 0.82 10.77
N ALA A 84 8.70 2.02 10.65
CA ALA A 84 8.29 2.84 11.78
C ALA A 84 7.20 2.15 12.61
N LEU A 85 6.24 1.46 11.96
CA LEU A 85 5.23 0.66 12.63
C LEU A 85 5.83 -0.54 13.37
N ALA A 86 6.93 -1.13 12.88
CA ALA A 86 7.62 -2.27 13.51
C ALA A 86 8.49 -1.91 14.72
N ARG A 87 9.18 -0.76 14.69
CA ARG A 87 10.32 -0.48 15.60
C ARG A 87 9.99 0.22 16.92
N GLY A 88 8.94 1.02 17.01
CA GLY A 88 8.74 1.89 18.16
C GLY A 88 8.00 1.26 19.36
N PRO A 89 8.12 1.91 20.52
CA PRO A 89 7.15 2.88 21.00
C PRO A 89 7.44 4.27 20.41
N TRP A 90 6.39 5.05 20.10
CA TRP A 90 6.50 6.44 19.64
C TRP A 90 5.67 7.33 20.57
N GLY A 91 5.98 8.62 20.61
CA GLY A 91 5.11 9.59 21.30
C GLY A 91 3.72 9.67 20.68
N ARG A 92 2.74 10.17 21.45
CA ARG A 92 1.32 10.22 21.05
C ARG A 92 1.10 10.82 19.65
N ARG A 93 1.69 11.99 19.35
CA ARG A 93 1.52 12.66 18.05
C ARG A 93 1.98 11.79 16.88
N MET A 94 3.17 11.20 17.00
CA MET A 94 3.71 10.32 15.97
C MET A 94 2.86 9.06 15.80
N SER A 95 2.34 8.50 16.90
CA SER A 95 1.42 7.36 16.80
C SER A 95 0.14 7.70 16.02
N LEU A 96 -0.45 8.89 16.24
CA LEU A 96 -1.61 9.35 15.47
C LEU A 96 -1.28 9.50 13.97
N LEU A 97 -0.14 10.11 13.65
CA LEU A 97 0.30 10.29 12.25
C LEU A 97 0.55 8.95 11.56
N LEU A 98 1.20 8.00 12.23
CA LEU A 98 1.45 6.67 11.68
C LEU A 98 0.15 5.91 11.45
N GLN A 99 -0.83 6.02 12.35
CA GLN A 99 -2.12 5.37 12.18
C GLN A 99 -2.92 6.00 11.03
N PHE A 100 -2.94 7.33 10.95
CA PHE A 100 -3.56 8.04 9.82
C PHE A 100 -2.93 7.62 8.48
N ALA A 101 -1.59 7.67 8.39
CA ALA A 101 -0.86 7.34 7.17
C ALA A 101 -1.02 5.86 6.79
N ALA A 102 -0.92 4.94 7.75
CA ALA A 102 -1.00 3.50 7.48
C ALA A 102 -2.41 3.06 7.07
N TRP A 103 -3.46 3.60 7.67
CA TRP A 103 -4.82 3.33 7.23
C TRP A 103 -5.14 4.01 5.90
N GLY A 104 -4.66 5.24 5.67
CA GLY A 104 -4.79 5.93 4.40
C GLY A 104 -4.12 5.16 3.26
N ALA A 105 -2.84 4.80 3.40
CA ALA A 105 -2.14 3.95 2.44
C ALA A 105 -2.79 2.57 2.31
N GLY A 106 -3.21 1.96 3.42
CA GLY A 106 -3.89 0.68 3.43
C GLY A 106 -5.13 0.66 2.56
N VAL A 107 -6.02 1.64 2.75
CA VAL A 107 -7.25 1.80 1.97
C VAL A 107 -6.95 2.17 0.53
N LEU A 108 -6.06 3.15 0.29
CA LEU A 108 -5.72 3.59 -1.07
C LEU A 108 -5.18 2.42 -1.92
N LEU A 109 -4.23 1.66 -1.38
CA LEU A 109 -3.64 0.51 -2.07
C LEU A 109 -4.67 -0.60 -2.30
N PHE A 110 -5.48 -0.90 -1.29
CA PHE A 110 -6.51 -1.94 -1.42
C PHE A 110 -7.57 -1.56 -2.44
N TRP A 111 -8.08 -0.32 -2.37
CA TRP A 111 -9.07 0.20 -3.30
C TRP A 111 -8.55 0.20 -4.73
N HIS A 112 -7.34 0.73 -4.94
CA HIS A 112 -6.73 0.78 -6.27
C HIS A 112 -6.47 -0.62 -6.84
N GLY A 113 -5.97 -1.55 -6.01
CA GLY A 113 -5.80 -2.94 -6.44
C GLY A 113 -7.12 -3.65 -6.75
N ALA A 114 -8.17 -3.39 -5.96
CA ALA A 114 -9.50 -3.94 -6.20
C ALA A 114 -10.11 -3.42 -7.51
N LEU A 115 -9.90 -2.15 -7.86
CA LEU A 115 -10.34 -1.60 -9.15
C LEU A 115 -9.71 -2.36 -10.32
N PHE A 116 -8.40 -2.65 -10.27
CA PHE A 116 -7.75 -3.44 -11.32
C PHE A 116 -8.36 -4.85 -11.46
N VAL A 117 -8.64 -5.51 -10.34
CA VAL A 117 -9.25 -6.85 -10.35
C VAL A 117 -10.68 -6.79 -10.90
N VAL A 118 -11.50 -5.85 -10.44
CA VAL A 118 -12.90 -5.71 -10.89
C VAL A 118 -12.96 -5.37 -12.38
N GLN A 119 -12.17 -4.41 -12.84
CA GLN A 119 -12.10 -4.05 -14.26
C GLN A 119 -11.63 -5.24 -15.11
N GLY A 120 -10.61 -5.96 -14.65
CA GLY A 120 -10.13 -7.18 -15.29
C GLY A 120 -11.18 -8.26 -15.42
N VAL A 121 -11.91 -8.54 -14.34
CA VAL A 121 -12.99 -9.53 -14.33
C VAL A 121 -14.09 -9.12 -15.31
N LEU A 122 -14.50 -7.84 -15.33
CA LEU A 122 -15.51 -7.34 -16.27
C LEU A 122 -15.08 -7.52 -17.73
N VAL A 123 -13.80 -7.39 -18.02
CA VAL A 123 -13.23 -7.65 -19.35
C VAL A 123 -13.27 -9.14 -19.69
N GLU A 124 -12.79 -10.01 -18.78
CA GLU A 124 -12.76 -11.46 -19.01
C GLU A 124 -14.17 -12.08 -19.09
N THR A 125 -15.17 -11.49 -18.43
CA THR A 125 -16.58 -11.91 -18.54
C THR A 125 -17.28 -11.35 -19.78
N GLY A 126 -16.57 -10.59 -20.62
CA GLY A 126 -17.12 -9.96 -21.83
C GLY A 126 -18.10 -8.82 -21.56
N SER A 127 -18.17 -8.32 -20.31
CA SER A 127 -19.02 -7.20 -19.92
C SER A 127 -18.43 -5.86 -20.36
N VAL A 128 -17.11 -5.79 -20.54
CA VAL A 128 -16.38 -4.65 -21.12
C VAL A 128 -15.51 -5.16 -22.26
N VAL A 129 -15.64 -4.56 -23.44
CA VAL A 129 -14.82 -4.92 -24.60
C VAL A 129 -13.61 -4.00 -24.66
N LEU A 130 -12.42 -4.59 -24.56
CA LEU A 130 -11.15 -3.92 -24.78
C LEU A 130 -10.59 -4.32 -26.15
N ALA A 131 -9.78 -3.43 -26.75
CA ALA A 131 -9.09 -3.73 -27.98
C ALA A 131 -8.10 -4.91 -27.78
N PRO A 132 -7.88 -5.78 -28.79
CA PRO A 132 -7.09 -7.01 -28.61
C PRO A 132 -5.64 -6.77 -28.16
N ASP A 133 -5.06 -5.62 -28.51
CA ASP A 133 -3.71 -5.20 -28.17
C ASP A 133 -3.53 -4.82 -26.70
N VAL A 134 -4.60 -4.41 -26.01
CA VAL A 134 -4.57 -4.03 -24.58
C VAL A 134 -5.01 -5.17 -23.64
N LEU A 135 -5.59 -6.25 -24.17
CA LEU A 135 -6.01 -7.42 -23.36
C LEU A 135 -4.85 -8.07 -22.58
N PRO A 136 -3.66 -8.32 -23.16
CA PRO A 136 -2.55 -8.91 -22.39
C PRO A 136 -2.12 -8.02 -21.22
N VAL A 137 -2.14 -6.71 -21.42
CA VAL A 137 -1.80 -5.71 -20.40
C VAL A 137 -2.83 -5.77 -19.26
N SER A 138 -4.12 -5.75 -19.60
CA SER A 138 -5.21 -5.85 -18.62
C SER A 138 -5.05 -7.09 -17.72
N ARG A 139 -4.66 -8.24 -18.28
CA ARG A 139 -4.41 -9.47 -17.51
C ARG A 139 -3.29 -9.31 -16.48
N TRP A 140 -2.20 -8.63 -16.80
CA TRP A 140 -1.15 -8.34 -15.81
C TRP A 140 -1.64 -7.45 -14.68
N TYR A 141 -2.42 -6.42 -15.00
CA TYR A 141 -3.04 -5.58 -13.98
C TYR A 141 -4.01 -6.37 -13.09
N THR A 142 -4.75 -7.30 -13.68
CA THR A 142 -5.77 -8.10 -12.99
C THR A 142 -5.17 -9.18 -12.09
N TYR A 143 -4.20 -9.95 -12.60
CA TYR A 143 -3.71 -11.15 -11.93
C TYR A 143 -2.44 -10.93 -11.11
N LEU A 144 -1.63 -9.92 -11.46
CA LEU A 144 -0.40 -9.61 -10.71
C LEU A 144 -0.54 -8.32 -9.92
N TRP A 145 -0.76 -7.18 -10.59
CA TRP A 145 -0.66 -5.88 -9.93
C TRP A 145 -1.80 -5.66 -8.94
N GLY A 146 -3.04 -5.93 -9.31
CA GLY A 146 -4.21 -5.80 -8.43
C GLY A 146 -4.02 -6.55 -7.11
N PRO A 147 -3.77 -7.87 -7.14
CA PRO A 147 -3.47 -8.65 -5.95
C PRO A 147 -2.24 -8.14 -5.18
N TRP A 148 -1.18 -7.69 -5.86
CA TRP A 148 0.01 -7.12 -5.22
C TRP A 148 -0.30 -5.83 -4.46
N PHE A 149 -1.08 -4.92 -5.04
CA PHE A 149 -1.57 -3.70 -4.40
C PHE A 149 -2.46 -4.01 -3.20
N MET A 150 -3.41 -4.94 -3.37
CA MET A 150 -4.28 -5.39 -2.28
C MET A 150 -3.49 -6.00 -1.13
N ALA A 151 -2.48 -6.82 -1.42
CA ALA A 151 -1.59 -7.39 -0.42
C ALA A 151 -0.87 -6.29 0.38
N GLY A 152 -0.32 -5.27 -0.30
CA GLY A 152 0.25 -4.10 0.35
C GLY A 152 -0.75 -3.40 1.27
N GLY A 153 -1.97 -3.15 0.78
CA GLY A 153 -3.04 -2.53 1.55
C GLY A 153 -3.37 -3.29 2.84
N VAL A 154 -3.50 -4.61 2.74
CA VAL A 154 -3.72 -5.50 3.89
C VAL A 154 -2.55 -5.46 4.86
N LEU A 155 -1.31 -5.51 4.37
CA LEU A 155 -0.11 -5.46 5.20
C LEU A 155 -0.04 -4.18 6.03
N PHE A 156 -0.30 -3.01 5.44
CA PHE A 156 -0.35 -1.74 6.17
C PHE A 156 -1.47 -1.71 7.22
N ALA A 157 -2.66 -2.19 6.89
CA ALA A 157 -3.78 -2.25 7.84
C ALA A 157 -3.50 -3.20 9.02
N VAL A 158 -2.91 -4.37 8.76
CA VAL A 158 -2.53 -5.32 9.82
C VAL A 158 -1.39 -4.76 10.66
N ALA A 159 -0.40 -4.09 10.06
CA ALA A 159 0.68 -3.41 10.78
C ALA A 159 0.15 -2.29 11.69
N ALA A 160 -0.78 -1.46 11.20
CA ALA A 160 -1.43 -0.43 12.00
C ALA A 160 -2.23 -1.01 13.17
N ARG A 161 -2.97 -2.12 12.95
CA ARG A 161 -3.71 -2.80 14.02
C ARG A 161 -2.78 -3.42 15.06
N ALA A 162 -1.73 -4.09 14.62
CA ALA A 162 -0.71 -4.66 15.50
C ALA A 162 0.04 -3.57 16.28
N ARG A 163 -0.03 -2.30 15.84
CA ARG A 163 0.64 -1.15 16.46
C ARG A 163 -0.23 -0.29 17.40
N LEU A 164 -1.53 -0.54 17.52
CA LEU A 164 -2.41 0.19 18.45
C LEU A 164 -1.92 0.18 19.90
N SER A 165 -1.85 1.35 20.52
CA SER A 165 -1.51 1.55 21.93
C SER A 165 -2.49 0.85 22.88
N PRO A 166 -2.13 0.75 24.17
CA PRO A 166 -3.04 0.30 25.22
C PRO A 166 -4.35 1.10 25.24
N PRO A 167 -5.42 0.56 25.88
CA PRO A 167 -6.77 1.15 25.83
C PRO A 167 -6.85 2.64 26.15
N SER A 168 -6.00 3.16 27.03
CA SER A 168 -5.94 4.58 27.42
C SER A 168 -5.57 5.54 26.29
N GLY A 169 -4.76 5.10 25.31
CA GLY A 169 -4.34 5.91 24.15
C GLY A 169 -5.03 5.51 22.82
N ARG A 170 -5.71 4.37 22.81
CA ARG A 170 -6.23 3.72 21.59
C ARG A 170 -7.30 4.53 20.85
N ARG A 171 -8.19 5.24 21.56
CA ARG A 171 -9.33 5.93 20.93
C ARG A 171 -8.87 6.96 19.90
N GLY A 172 -7.86 7.76 20.24
CA GLY A 172 -7.31 8.76 19.31
C GLY A 172 -6.64 8.13 18.09
N GLU A 173 -5.92 7.03 18.28
CA GLU A 173 -5.27 6.28 17.20
C GLU A 173 -6.27 5.61 16.25
N VAL A 174 -7.38 5.09 16.79
CA VAL A 174 -8.48 4.54 15.98
C VAL A 174 -9.17 5.64 15.21
N ALA A 175 -9.45 6.80 15.83
CA ALA A 175 -10.04 7.94 15.14
C ALA A 175 -9.13 8.47 14.03
N ALA A 176 -7.82 8.61 14.29
CA ALA A 176 -6.84 9.02 13.29
C ALA A 176 -6.76 8.00 12.13
N GLY A 177 -6.75 6.70 12.44
CA GLY A 177 -6.81 5.65 11.43
C GLY A 177 -8.08 5.70 10.59
N ALA A 178 -9.24 5.86 11.22
CA ALA A 178 -10.52 6.00 10.53
C ALA A 178 -10.54 7.25 9.63
N ALA A 179 -10.03 8.39 10.12
CA ALA A 179 -9.91 9.61 9.32
C ALA A 179 -9.01 9.41 8.10
N GLY A 180 -7.86 8.74 8.26
CA GLY A 180 -6.95 8.42 7.16
C GLY A 180 -7.58 7.49 6.14
N GLY A 181 -8.21 6.40 6.59
CA GLY A 181 -8.88 5.43 5.71
C GLY A 181 -10.09 6.01 4.98
N ILE A 182 -10.99 6.69 5.68
CA ILE A 182 -12.17 7.33 5.08
C ILE A 182 -11.74 8.45 4.14
N GLY A 183 -10.79 9.28 4.54
CA GLY A 183 -10.26 10.36 3.69
C GLY A 183 -9.67 9.82 2.39
N ALA A 184 -8.88 8.75 2.47
CA ALA A 184 -8.35 8.07 1.28
C ALA A 184 -9.45 7.50 0.39
N LEU A 185 -10.48 6.88 0.96
CA LEU A 185 -11.59 6.33 0.20
C LEU A 185 -12.41 7.42 -0.49
N VAL A 186 -12.78 8.49 0.22
CA VAL A 186 -13.56 9.62 -0.32
C VAL A 186 -12.77 10.32 -1.42
N LEU A 187 -11.47 10.55 -1.21
CA LEU A 187 -10.62 11.13 -2.24
C LEU A 187 -10.56 10.23 -3.48
N SER A 188 -10.35 8.93 -3.30
CA SER A 188 -10.25 7.97 -4.41
C SER A 188 -11.57 7.86 -5.19
N ALA A 189 -12.70 7.79 -4.48
CA ALA A 189 -14.02 7.74 -5.10
C ALA A 189 -14.35 9.07 -5.81
N GLY A 190 -13.97 10.20 -5.22
CA GLY A 190 -14.14 11.52 -5.83
C GLY A 190 -13.32 11.69 -7.11
N MET A 191 -12.07 11.22 -7.12
CA MET A 191 -11.22 11.24 -8.32
C MET A 191 -11.81 10.35 -9.43
N LEU A 192 -12.26 9.13 -9.09
CA LEU A 192 -12.94 8.24 -10.02
C LEU A 192 -14.20 8.89 -10.61
N ALA A 193 -15.04 9.52 -9.78
CA ALA A 193 -16.25 10.21 -10.22
C ALA A 193 -15.96 11.43 -11.10
N ALA A 194 -14.80 12.08 -10.91
CA ALA A 194 -14.33 13.18 -11.75
C ALA A 194 -13.71 12.71 -13.08
N GLY A 195 -13.66 11.40 -13.36
CA GLY A 195 -13.01 10.83 -14.54
C GLY A 195 -11.48 10.85 -14.46
N VAL A 196 -10.93 11.07 -13.26
CA VAL A 196 -9.50 10.97 -12.98
C VAL A 196 -9.26 9.61 -12.33
N GLY A 197 -9.22 8.56 -13.15
CA GLY A 197 -9.09 7.17 -12.68
C GLY A 197 -8.68 6.21 -13.78
#